data_AF-A0AAU0MNN8-F1
#
_entry.id   AF-A0AAU0MNN8-F1
#
_cell.length_a   1.000
_cell.length_b   1.000
_cell.length_c   1.000
_cell.angle_alpha   90.00
_cell.angle_beta   90.00
_cell.angle_gamma   90.00
#
_symmetry.space_group_name_H-M   'P 1'
#
loop_
_entity.id
_entity.type
_entity.pdbx_description
1 polymer ?
#
loop_
_entity_poly.entity_id
_entity_poly.type
_entity_poly.pdbx_seq_one_letter_code
_entity_poly.pdbx_strand_id
1 'polypeptide(L)'
;MDFVNRFLSFEKLMGGVLVRVIYFIGLVFIALASLASLFQALQAMGYSFMTGLGMFLLTPIFALISVLFWRFICEIYIVLFRITEQLNEIKLGLKPPAED
;
A
#
# COMPACT_ATOMS: atom_id res chain seq x y z
N MET A 1 19.55 7.30 -13.80
CA MET A 1 18.26 7.99 -13.59
C MET A 1 17.17 7.49 -14.55
N ASP A 2 17.47 6.57 -15.47
CA ASP A 2 16.49 5.98 -16.41
C ASP A 2 15.41 5.09 -15.78
N PHE A 3 15.74 4.40 -14.70
CA PHE A 3 14.79 3.49 -14.03
C PHE A 3 13.59 4.25 -13.45
N VAL A 4 13.82 5.45 -12.91
CA VAL A 4 12.78 6.30 -12.34
C VAL A 4 11.86 6.85 -13.42
N ASN A 5 12.41 7.32 -14.55
CA ASN A 5 11.59 7.80 -15.68
C ASN A 5 10.75 6.68 -16.32
N ARG A 6 11.24 5.44 -16.36
CA ARG A 6 10.44 4.29 -16.82
C ARG A 6 9.33 3.89 -15.87
N PHE A 7 9.50 4.09 -14.57
CA PHE A 7 8.48 3.84 -13.55
C PHE A 7 7.44 4.99 -13.46
N LEU A 8 7.85 6.22 -13.77
CA LEU A 8 6.98 7.40 -13.80
C LEU A 8 6.30 7.62 -15.15
N SER A 9 6.80 6.99 -16.24
CA SER A 9 6.12 7.00 -17.53
C SER A 9 4.90 6.07 -17.47
N PHE A 10 3.73 6.68 -17.29
CA PHE A 10 2.40 6.04 -17.20
C PHE A 10 1.92 5.37 -18.51
N GLU A 11 2.81 5.17 -19.49
CA GLU A 11 2.49 4.71 -20.84
C GLU A 11 2.08 3.23 -20.91
N LYS A 12 2.38 2.44 -19.87
CA LYS A 12 1.94 1.05 -19.75
C LYS A 12 1.41 0.81 -18.34
N LEU A 13 0.18 0.33 -18.24
CA LEU A 13 -0.43 -0.16 -17.00
C LEU A 13 0.44 -1.29 -16.43
N MET A 14 1.47 -0.95 -15.66
CA MET A 14 2.22 -1.88 -14.81
C MET A 14 1.48 -2.11 -13.48
N GLY A 15 0.16 -2.28 -13.53
CA GLY A 15 -0.70 -2.26 -12.35
C GLY A 15 -0.25 -3.23 -11.26
N GLY A 16 0.01 -4.49 -11.63
CA GLY A 16 0.43 -5.52 -10.67
C GLY A 16 1.82 -5.32 -10.06
N VAL A 17 2.80 -4.84 -10.83
CA VAL A 17 4.17 -4.63 -10.33
C VAL A 17 4.24 -3.37 -9.45
N LEU A 18 3.55 -2.30 -9.85
CA LEU A 18 3.50 -1.05 -9.10
C LEU A 18 2.91 -1.26 -7.70
N VAL A 19 1.80 -1.99 -7.59
CA VAL A 19 1.18 -2.27 -6.28
C VAL A 19 2.10 -3.08 -5.38
N ARG A 20 2.89 -4.01 -5.94
CA ARG A 20 3.89 -4.76 -5.15
C ARG A 20 4.97 -3.83 -4.59
N VAL A 21 5.47 -2.87 -5.38
CA VAL A 21 6.46 -1.88 -4.90
C VAL A 21 5.86 -1.01 -3.80
N ILE A 22 4.63 -0.51 -4.02
CA ILE A 22 3.89 0.28 -3.03
C ILE A 22 3.68 -0.50 -1.73
N TYR A 23 3.38 -1.79 -1.81
CA TYR A 23 3.20 -2.64 -0.64
C TYR A 23 4.42 -2.60 0.28
N PHE A 24 5.63 -2.84 -0.26
CA PHE A 24 6.86 -2.81 0.53
C PHE A 24 7.17 -1.42 1.07
N ILE A 25 6.96 -0.36 0.28
CA ILE A 25 7.14 1.03 0.75
C ILE A 25 6.22 1.29 1.95
N GLY A 26 4.95 0.92 1.87
CA GLY A 26 4.02 1.12 2.98
C GLY A 26 4.38 0.30 4.23
N LEU A 27 4.91 -0.92 4.08
CA LEU A 27 5.42 -1.68 5.23
C LEU A 27 6.59 -0.96 5.92
N VAL A 28 7.52 -0.39 5.14
CA VAL A 28 8.62 0.41 5.69
C VAL A 28 8.08 1.62 6.44
N PHE A 29 7.09 2.32 5.88
CA PHE A 29 6.43 3.44 6.55
C PHE A 29 5.73 3.04 7.85
N ILE A 30 4.99 1.93 7.87
CA ILE A 30 4.33 1.42 9.07
C ILE A 30 5.37 1.05 10.13
N ALA A 31 6.48 0.41 9.74
CA ALA A 31 7.56 0.08 10.66
C ALA A 31 8.17 1.34 11.29
N LEU A 32 8.53 2.34 10.47
CA LEU A 32 9.07 3.62 10.95
C LEU A 32 8.07 4.38 11.83
N ALA A 33 6.79 4.42 11.44
CA ALA A 33 5.74 5.07 12.21
C ALA A 33 5.52 4.37 13.55
N SER A 34 5.53 3.03 13.58
CA SER A 34 5.40 2.26 14.82
C SER A 34 6.58 2.52 15.77
N LEU A 35 7.80 2.58 15.23
CA LEU A 35 9.00 2.88 16.00
C LEU A 35 8.95 4.31 16.56
N ALA A 36 8.56 5.29 15.74
CA ALA A 36 8.37 6.67 16.20
C ALA A 36 7.29 6.76 17.29
N SER A 37 6.18 6.04 17.16
CA SER A 37 5.12 5.96 18.17
C SER A 37 5.62 5.34 19.49
N LEU A 38 6.50 4.35 19.46
CA LEU A 38 7.12 3.80 20.67
C LEU A 38 7.98 4.86 21.39
N PHE A 39 8.80 5.63 20.65
CA PHE A 39 9.56 6.73 21.25
C PHE A 39 8.65 7.82 21.83
N GLN A 40 7.56 8.16 21.14
CA GLN A 40 6.57 9.10 21.66
C GLN A 40 5.89 8.58 22.94
N ALA A 41 5.58 7.28 23.00
CA ALA A 41 5.01 6.66 24.19
C ALA A 41 5.97 6.75 25.40
N LEU A 42 7.27 6.54 25.18
CA LEU A 42 8.28 6.71 26.22
C LEU A 42 8.39 8.17 26.69
N GLN A 43 8.37 9.13 25.78
CA GLN A 43 8.36 10.55 26.16
C GLN A 43 7.09 10.92 26.94
N ALA A 44 5.93 10.39 26.53
CA ALA A 44 4.66 10.61 27.21
C ALA A 44 4.68 10.10 28.67
N MET A 45 5.44 9.05 28.98
CA MET A 45 5.60 8.57 30.37
C MET A 45 6.25 9.62 31.29
N GLY A 46 7.07 10.52 30.74
CA GLY A 46 7.69 11.62 31.50
C GLY A 46 6.69 12.68 31.96
N TYR A 47 5.56 12.83 31.25
CA TYR A 47 4.47 13.75 31.61
C TYR A 47 3.35 13.04 32.38
N SER A 48 2.97 11.84 31.92
CA SER A 48 1.94 10.99 32.52
C SER A 48 2.30 9.54 32.28
N PHE A 49 2.73 8.86 33.34
CA PHE A 49 3.12 7.45 33.29
C PHE A 49 2.00 6.57 32.72
N MET A 50 0.76 6.76 33.19
CA MET A 50 -0.40 5.97 32.75
C MET A 50 -0.68 6.14 31.26
N THR A 51 -0.59 7.37 30.75
CA THR A 51 -0.81 7.68 29.34
C THR A 51 0.28 7.06 28.47
N GLY A 52 1.55 7.23 28.84
CA GLY A 52 2.67 6.66 28.09
C GLY A 52 2.67 5.14 28.09
N LEU A 53 2.32 4.50 29.21
CA LEU A 53 2.19 3.04 29.30
C LEU A 53 1.03 2.51 28.45
N GLY A 54 -0.11 3.20 28.44
CA GLY A 54 -1.22 2.89 27.55
C GLY A 54 -0.83 2.97 26.07
N MET A 55 -0.15 4.05 25.66
CA MET A 55 0.35 4.19 24.29
C MET A 55 1.37 3.11 23.93
N PHE A 56 2.30 2.78 24.84
CA PHE A 56 3.33 1.79 24.59
C PHE A 56 2.73 0.39 24.34
N LEU A 57 1.73 0.01 25.13
CA LEU A 57 1.03 -1.28 24.97
C LEU A 57 0.13 -1.31 23.73
N LEU A 58 -0.52 -0.20 23.39
CA LEU A 58 -1.40 -0.12 22.22
C LEU A 58 -0.64 -0.01 20.90
N THR A 59 0.55 0.59 20.89
CA THR A 59 1.35 0.77 19.67
C THR A 59 1.56 -0.53 18.85
N PRO A 60 1.99 -1.67 19.41
CA PRO A 60 2.14 -2.90 18.64
C PRO A 60 0.81 -3.42 18.09
N ILE A 61 -0.30 -3.26 18.83
CA ILE A 61 -1.64 -3.66 18.38
C ILE A 61 -2.05 -2.82 17.17
N PHE A 62 -1.89 -1.50 17.25
CA PHE A 62 -2.17 -0.60 16.13
C PHE A 62 -1.26 -0.87 14.94
N ALA A 63 0.03 -1.15 15.14
CA ALA A 63 0.95 -1.50 14.07
C ALA A 63 0.50 -2.76 13.30
N LEU A 64 0.08 -3.80 14.01
CA LEU A 64 -0.47 -5.02 13.39
C LEU A 64 -1.74 -4.71 12.59
N ILE A 65 -2.65 -3.93 13.15
CA ILE A 65 -3.88 -3.50 12.46
C ILE A 65 -3.52 -2.70 11.19
N SER A 66 -2.56 -1.79 11.27
CA SER A 66 -2.09 -1.02 10.11
C SER A 66 -1.51 -1.91 9.01
N VAL A 67 -0.75 -2.94 9.36
CA VAL A 67 -0.23 -3.91 8.37
C VAL A 67 -1.36 -4.67 7.67
N LEU A 68 -2.36 -5.15 8.43
CA LEU A 68 -3.52 -5.83 7.86
C LEU A 68 -4.35 -4.90 6.97
N PHE A 69 -4.60 -3.67 7.44
CA PHE A 69 -5.30 -2.66 6.68
C PHE A 69 -4.56 -2.32 5.37
N TRP A 70 -3.25 -2.14 5.43
CA TRP A 70 -2.42 -1.87 4.26
C TRP A 70 -2.48 -3.00 3.23
N ARG A 71 -2.42 -4.25 3.70
CA ARG A 71 -2.58 -5.42 2.84
C ARG A 71 -3.94 -5.43 2.14
N PHE A 72 -5.01 -5.15 2.87
CA PHE A 72 -6.36 -5.09 2.32
C PHE A 72 -6.49 -4.02 1.23
N ILE A 73 -5.96 -2.82 1.46
CA ILE A 73 -5.94 -1.74 0.46
C ILE A 73 -5.16 -2.15 -0.79
N CYS A 74 -3.97 -2.74 -0.64
CA CYS A 74 -3.18 -3.22 -1.77
C CYS A 74 -3.92 -4.30 -2.58
N GLU A 75 -4.63 -5.20 -1.90
CA GLU A 75 -5.41 -6.25 -2.54
C GLU A 75 -6.57 -5.68 -3.37
N ILE A 76 -7.28 -4.67 -2.85
CA ILE A 76 -8.31 -3.95 -3.61
C ILE A 76 -7.72 -3.33 -4.89
N TYR A 77 -6.58 -2.66 -4.81
CA TYR A 77 -5.96 -2.07 -6.00
C TYR A 77 -5.58 -3.12 -7.05
N ILE A 78 -5.04 -4.28 -6.65
CA ILE A 78 -4.74 -5.38 -7.57
C ILE A 78 -6.01 -5.88 -8.25
N VAL A 79 -7.10 -6.05 -7.49
CA VAL A 79 -8.39 -6.48 -8.05
C VAL A 79 -8.93 -5.47 -9.05
N LEU A 80 -8.86 -4.17 -8.75
CA LEU A 80 -9.27 -3.11 -9.68
C LEU A 80 -8.47 -3.16 -10.99
N PHE A 81 -7.14 -3.29 -10.91
CA PHE A 81 -6.31 -3.42 -12.11
C PHE A 81 -6.68 -4.66 -12.92
N ARG A 82 -6.91 -5.82 -12.28
CA ARG A 82 -7.36 -7.03 -12.98
C ARG A 82 -8.69 -6.85 -13.70
N ILE A 83 -9.66 -6.19 -13.07
CA ILE A 83 -10.96 -5.91 -13.70
C ILE A 83 -10.77 -5.05 -14.96
N THR A 84 -9.92 -4.01 -14.89
CA THR A 84 -9.66 -3.16 -16.05
C THR A 84 -8.96 -3.89 -17.20
N GLU A 85 -8.04 -4.81 -16.90
CA GLU A 85 -7.39 -5.65 -17.90
C GLU A 85 -8.41 -6.58 -18.59
N GLN A 86 -9.24 -7.27 -17.82
CA GLN A 86 -10.28 -8.18 -18.35
C GLN A 86 -11.31 -7.46 -19.22
N LEU A 87 -11.75 -6.26 -18.82
CA LEU A 87 -12.67 -5.45 -19.62
C LEU A 87 -12.07 -5.07 -20.98
N ASN A 88 -10.76 -4.79 -21.01
CA ASN A 88 -10.07 -4.45 -22.24
C ASN A 88 -9.94 -5.67 -23.18
N GLU A 89 -9.71 -6.86 -22.63
CA GLU A 89 -9.69 -8.11 -23.39
C GLU A 89 -11.06 -8.42 -24.02
N ILE A 90 -12.16 -8.27 -23.28
CA ILE A 90 -13.52 -8.47 -23.80
C ILE A 90 -13.81 -7.48 -24.94
N LYS A 91 -13.41 -6.21 -24.79
CA LYS A 91 -13.59 -5.19 -25.83
C LYS A 91 -12.83 -5.54 -27.12
N LEU A 92 -11.65 -6.13 -27.00
CA LEU A 92 -10.86 -6.58 -28.16
C LEU A 92 -11.49 -7.81 -28.84
N GLY A 93 -11.99 -8.77 -28.07
CA GLY A 93 -12.67 -9.97 -28.59
C GLY A 93 -14.00 -9.67 -29.28
N LEU A 94 -14.65 -8.55 -28.95
CA LEU A 94 -15.89 -8.09 -29.59
C LEU A 94 -15.69 -7.29 -30.88
N LYS A 95 -14.45 -6.97 -31.28
CA LYS A 95 -14.19 -6.24 -32.52
C LYS A 95 -14.54 -7.14 -33.72
N PRO A 96 -15.55 -6.80 -34.54
CA PRO A 96 -15.92 -7.62 -35.70
C PRO A 96 -14.74 -7.73 -36.67
N PRO A 97 -14.61 -8.86 -37.40
CA PRO A 97 -13.60 -8.98 -38.45
C PRO A 97 -13.78 -7.79 -39.39
N ALA A 98 -12.67 -7.11 -39.71
CA ALA A 98 -12.71 -6.03 -40.69
C ALA A 98 -13.27 -6.62 -41.98
N GLU A 99 -14.34 -6.04 -42.50
CA GLU A 99 -14.83 -6.36 -43.84
C GLU A 99 -13.75 -5.90 -44.83
N ASP A 100 -13.13 -6.86 -45.52
CA ASP A 100 -12.23 -6.63 -46.66
C ASP A 100 -13.01 -6.18 -47.90
#